data_AF-A0A7W0H1D2-F1
#
_entry.id   AF-A0A7W0H1D2-F1
#
_cell.length_a   1.000
_cell.length_b   1.000
_cell.length_c   1.000
_cell.angle_alpha   90.00
_cell.angle_beta   90.00
_cell.angle_gamma   90.00
#
_symmetry.space_group_name_H-M   'P 1'
#
loop_
_entity.id
_entity.type
_entity.pdbx_description
1 polymer ?
#
loop_
_entity_poly.entity_id
_entity_poly.type
_entity_poly.pdbx_seq_one_letter_code
_entity_poly.pdbx_strand_id
1 'polypeptide(L)'
;MLHERPEARMSDRYEMIGQGYAATRREDRRIAHRIYEALGDASSVVNVGAGTGSYEPADRYVIAIEPSDVMAAQRRPHRVPAIRAAADDLPLRDPMTPPCRLCSPVAAGPRGARRQVQPPQAGNRGSVLERP
;
A
#
# COMPACT_ATOMS: atom_id res chain seq x y z
N MET A 1 7.19 17.78 -27.60
CA MET A 1 6.11 16.79 -27.36
C MET A 1 6.42 16.09 -26.05
N LEU A 2 5.65 16.35 -25.01
CA LEU A 2 5.75 15.63 -23.74
C LEU A 2 5.27 14.20 -24.01
N HIS A 3 6.16 13.22 -23.89
CA HIS A 3 5.72 11.83 -23.81
C HIS A 3 5.03 11.68 -22.46
N GLU A 4 3.69 11.65 -22.45
CA GLU A 4 2.96 11.19 -21.27
C GLU A 4 3.52 9.81 -20.91
N ARG A 5 3.97 9.66 -19.66
CA ARG A 5 4.44 8.35 -19.22
C ARG A 5 3.27 7.38 -19.26
N PRO A 6 3.42 6.18 -19.86
CA PRO A 6 2.34 5.20 -19.94
C PRO A 6 1.75 4.85 -18.57
N GLU A 7 2.56 4.94 -17.51
CA GLU A 7 2.18 4.81 -16.10
C GLU A 7 1.05 5.78 -15.68
N ALA A 8 1.11 7.04 -16.11
CA ALA A 8 0.11 8.06 -15.79
C ALA A 8 -1.22 7.73 -16.49
N ARG A 9 -1.18 7.42 -17.79
CA ARG A 9 -2.38 7.09 -18.58
C ARG A 9 -3.11 5.84 -18.09
N MET A 10 -2.37 4.84 -17.60
CA MET A 10 -2.94 3.62 -17.02
C MET A 10 -3.51 3.86 -15.62
N SER A 11 -2.80 4.64 -14.78
CA SER A 11 -3.30 5.02 -13.45
C SER A 11 -4.59 5.83 -13.53
N ASP A 12 -4.66 6.81 -14.43
CA ASP A 12 -5.87 7.64 -14.65
C ASP A 12 -7.08 6.79 -15.06
N ARG A 13 -6.86 5.76 -15.89
CA ARG A 13 -7.91 4.82 -16.26
C ARG A 13 -8.40 4.03 -15.05
N TYR A 14 -7.50 3.56 -14.19
CA TYR A 14 -7.87 2.82 -12.97
C TYR A 14 -8.51 3.71 -11.91
N GLU A 15 -8.10 4.98 -11.78
CA GLU A 15 -8.81 5.96 -10.95
C GLU A 15 -10.25 6.18 -11.45
N MET A 16 -10.44 6.29 -12.77
CA MET A 16 -11.75 6.51 -13.39
C MET A 16 -12.68 5.29 -13.27
N ILE A 17 -12.20 4.07 -13.54
CA ILE A 17 -13.03 2.85 -13.44
C ILE A 17 -13.08 2.28 -12.02
N GLY A 18 -12.18 2.69 -11.13
CA GLY A 18 -12.07 2.21 -9.75
C GLY A 18 -13.26 2.62 -8.88
N GLN A 19 -13.95 3.70 -9.25
CA GLN A 19 -15.20 4.13 -8.62
C GLN A 19 -16.30 3.10 -8.87
N GLY A 20 -16.79 2.44 -7.82
CA GLY A 20 -17.81 1.38 -7.93
C GLY A 20 -17.30 0.02 -8.41
N TYR A 21 -16.00 -0.13 -8.68
CA TYR A 21 -15.40 -1.39 -9.13
C TYR A 21 -15.55 -2.51 -8.07
N ALA A 22 -15.36 -2.18 -6.79
CA ALA A 22 -15.61 -3.11 -5.69
C ALA A 22 -17.06 -3.58 -5.62
N ALA A 23 -18.03 -2.77 -6.06
CA ALA A 23 -19.45 -3.09 -5.97
C ALA A 23 -19.89 -4.14 -7.01
N THR A 24 -19.18 -4.24 -8.15
CA THR A 24 -19.52 -5.15 -9.25
C THR A 24 -18.61 -6.39 -9.31
N ARG A 25 -17.36 -6.31 -8.82
CA ARG A 25 -16.42 -7.44 -8.76
C ARG A 25 -16.32 -7.99 -7.35
N ARG A 26 -17.19 -8.96 -7.05
CA ARG A 26 -17.09 -9.79 -5.85
C ARG A 26 -16.10 -10.93 -6.07
N GLU A 27 -15.39 -11.31 -5.01
CA GLU A 27 -14.53 -12.49 -4.97
C GLU A 27 -15.30 -13.73 -5.45
N ASP A 28 -14.76 -14.43 -6.45
CA ASP A 28 -15.23 -15.77 -6.81
C ASP A 28 -14.52 -16.80 -5.91
N ARG A 29 -15.30 -17.52 -5.10
CA ARG A 29 -14.77 -18.51 -4.15
C ARG A 29 -13.94 -19.61 -4.80
N ARG A 30 -14.25 -20.01 -6.05
CA ARG A 30 -13.48 -21.04 -6.76
C ARG A 30 -12.11 -20.52 -7.17
N ILE A 31 -12.04 -19.27 -7.62
CA ILE A 31 -10.77 -18.62 -7.97
C ILE A 31 -9.94 -18.40 -6.70
N ALA A 32 -10.57 -17.89 -5.63
CA ALA A 32 -9.90 -17.69 -4.35
C ALA A 32 -9.28 -18.99 -3.81
N HIS A 33 -10.03 -20.09 -3.82
CA HIS A 33 -9.51 -21.40 -3.41
C HIS A 33 -8.31 -21.84 -4.25
N ARG A 34 -8.36 -21.69 -5.57
CA ARG A 34 -7.24 -22.05 -6.46
C ARG A 34 -6.01 -21.19 -6.19
N ILE A 35 -6.19 -19.90 -5.92
CA ILE A 35 -5.10 -19.00 -5.53
C ILE A 35 -4.51 -19.48 -4.21
N TYR A 36 -5.32 -19.73 -3.18
CA TYR A 36 -4.83 -20.12 -1.85
C TYR A 36 -4.10 -21.47 -1.87
N GLU A 37 -4.61 -22.45 -2.62
CA GLU A 37 -3.91 -23.72 -2.88
C GLU A 37 -2.55 -23.49 -3.55
N ALA A 38 -2.52 -22.66 -4.60
CA ALA A 38 -1.28 -22.38 -5.33
C ALA A 38 -0.23 -21.64 -4.47
N LEU A 39 -0.67 -20.87 -3.48
CA LEU A 39 0.23 -20.20 -2.54
C LEU A 39 0.87 -21.17 -1.53
N GLY A 40 0.32 -22.38 -1.34
CA GLY A 40 0.88 -23.40 -0.44
C GLY A 40 1.18 -22.87 0.95
N ASP A 41 2.36 -23.18 1.49
CA ASP A 41 2.80 -22.78 2.83
C ASP A 41 3.44 -21.38 2.90
N ALA A 42 3.33 -20.57 1.85
CA ALA A 42 3.92 -19.24 1.83
C ALA A 42 3.33 -18.36 2.95
N SER A 43 4.18 -17.90 3.87
CA SER A 43 3.80 -17.00 4.98
C SER A 43 3.66 -15.54 4.56
N SER A 44 4.25 -15.17 3.42
CA SER A 44 4.16 -13.83 2.84
C SER A 44 3.95 -13.89 1.32
N VAL A 45 3.19 -12.94 0.79
CA VAL A 45 2.84 -12.86 -0.64
C VAL A 45 2.89 -11.42 -1.13
N VAL A 46 3.25 -11.25 -2.40
CA VAL A 46 3.14 -9.97 -3.10
C VAL A 46 1.90 -10.05 -3.99
N ASN A 47 0.98 -9.10 -3.82
CA ASN A 47 -0.21 -8.96 -4.66
C ASN A 47 -0.03 -7.76 -5.59
N VAL A 48 0.34 -8.01 -6.86
CA VAL A 48 0.58 -6.98 -7.88
C VAL A 48 -0.70 -6.67 -8.63
N GLY A 49 -1.09 -5.38 -8.70
CA GLY A 49 -2.40 -4.98 -9.18
C GLY A 49 -3.48 -5.38 -8.17
N ALA A 50 -3.22 -5.10 -6.89
CA ALA A 50 -4.06 -5.56 -5.78
C ALA A 50 -5.50 -5.04 -5.85
N GLY A 51 -5.70 -3.90 -6.53
CA GLY A 51 -6.96 -3.20 -6.61
C GLY A 51 -7.57 -2.96 -5.23
N THR A 52 -8.80 -3.42 -5.04
CA THR A 52 -9.55 -3.29 -3.79
C THR A 52 -9.31 -4.45 -2.82
N GLY A 53 -8.42 -5.39 -3.18
CA GLY A 53 -7.97 -6.48 -2.30
C GLY A 53 -8.88 -7.70 -2.26
N SER A 54 -9.73 -7.92 -3.27
CA SER A 54 -10.75 -8.99 -3.26
C SER A 54 -10.20 -10.42 -3.11
N TYR A 55 -8.96 -10.68 -3.52
CA TYR A 55 -8.31 -12.00 -3.44
C TYR A 55 -7.15 -12.03 -2.43
N GLU A 56 -7.05 -11.05 -1.54
CA GLU A 56 -5.99 -11.04 -0.54
C GLU A 56 -6.23 -12.10 0.53
N PRO A 57 -5.29 -13.05 0.73
CA PRO A 57 -5.42 -14.06 1.78
C PRO A 57 -5.51 -13.40 3.15
N ALA A 58 -6.37 -13.92 4.01
CA ALA A 58 -6.59 -13.35 5.35
C ALA A 58 -5.55 -13.84 6.39
N ASP A 59 -4.89 -14.96 6.10
CA ASP A 59 -4.01 -15.73 6.98
C ASP A 59 -2.51 -15.49 6.73
N ARG A 60 -2.16 -14.56 5.84
CA ARG A 60 -0.78 -14.32 5.39
C ARG A 60 -0.42 -12.85 5.39
N TYR A 61 0.88 -12.56 5.44
CA TYR A 61 1.36 -11.21 5.23
C TYR A 61 1.29 -10.83 3.75
N VAL A 62 0.62 -9.73 3.42
CA VAL A 62 0.41 -9.29 2.04
C VAL A 62 1.10 -7.96 1.80
N ILE A 63 2.04 -7.94 0.85
CA ILE A 63 2.59 -6.70 0.27
C ILE A 63 1.75 -6.41 -0.99
N ALA A 64 0.86 -5.43 -0.90
CA ALA A 64 0.02 -5.02 -2.03
C ALA A 64 0.70 -3.92 -2.84
N ILE A 65 0.66 -4.05 -4.17
CA ILE A 65 1.14 -3.05 -5.12
C ILE A 65 -0.04 -2.65 -6.01
N GLU A 66 -0.38 -1.36 -6.03
CA GLU A 66 -1.55 -0.85 -6.75
C GLU A 66 -1.29 0.58 -7.24
N PRO A 67 -1.40 0.88 -8.55
CA PRO A 67 -1.19 2.23 -9.07
C PRO A 67 -2.29 3.23 -8.69
N SER A 68 -3.52 2.77 -8.45
CA SER A 68 -4.68 3.62 -8.15
C SER A 68 -4.90 3.83 -6.65
N ASP A 69 -4.76 5.08 -6.19
CA ASP A 69 -5.09 5.45 -4.81
C ASP A 69 -6.57 5.22 -4.50
N VAL A 70 -7.46 5.38 -5.49
CA VAL A 70 -8.91 5.15 -5.36
C VAL A 70 -9.22 3.68 -5.07
N MET A 71 -8.57 2.75 -5.77
CA MET A 71 -8.78 1.31 -5.55
C MET A 71 -8.10 0.85 -4.27
N ALA A 72 -6.88 1.34 -4.00
CA ALA A 72 -6.14 1.04 -2.78
C ALA A 72 -6.90 1.48 -1.52
N ALA A 73 -7.57 2.62 -1.55
CA ALA A 73 -8.38 3.12 -0.43
C ALA A 73 -9.61 2.26 -0.11
N GLN A 74 -10.06 1.42 -1.05
CA GLN A 74 -11.19 0.50 -0.85
C GLN A 74 -10.76 -0.84 -0.22
N ARG A 75 -9.46 -1.07 -0.02
CA ARG A 75 -8.95 -2.25 0.68
C ARG A 75 -9.38 -2.25 2.14
N ARG A 76 -9.35 -3.42 2.78
CA ARG A 76 -9.72 -3.56 4.20
C ARG A 76 -8.83 -2.64 5.06
N PRO A 77 -9.40 -1.83 5.97
CA PRO A 77 -8.65 -0.78 6.67
C PRO A 77 -7.58 -1.28 7.65
N HIS A 78 -7.62 -2.56 8.05
CA HIS A 78 -6.59 -3.18 8.90
C HIS A 78 -5.42 -3.78 8.11
N ARG A 79 -5.44 -3.72 6.77
CA ARG A 79 -4.32 -4.16 5.93
C ARG A 79 -3.23 -3.09 5.93
N VAL A 80 -2.00 -3.52 5.68
CA VAL A 80 -0.91 -2.61 5.32
C VAL A 80 -1.33 -1.83 4.04
N PRO A 81 -1.17 -0.49 4.00
CA PRO A 81 -1.45 0.30 2.80
C PRO A 81 -0.74 -0.25 1.56
N ALA A 82 -1.36 -0.11 0.39
CA ALA A 82 -0.73 -0.54 -0.85
C ALA A 82 0.43 0.38 -1.21
N ILE A 83 1.48 -0.18 -1.80
CA ILE A 83 2.56 0.60 -2.39
C ILE A 83 2.09 1.07 -3.77
N ARG A 84 2.15 2.38 -4.01
CA ARG A 84 1.78 2.96 -5.30
C ARG A 84 2.86 2.72 -6.33
N ALA A 85 2.68 1.69 -7.16
CA ALA A 85 3.54 1.37 -8.29
C ALA A 85 2.80 0.52 -9.33
N ALA A 86 3.31 0.49 -10.55
CA ALA A 86 2.80 -0.36 -11.63
C ALA A 86 3.59 -1.68 -11.71
N ALA A 87 3.03 -2.68 -12.40
CA ALA A 87 3.62 -4.02 -12.49
C ALA A 87 4.96 -4.06 -13.27
N ASP A 88 5.20 -3.06 -14.10
CA ASP A 88 6.42 -2.86 -14.90
C ASP A 88 7.53 -2.09 -14.16
N ASP A 89 7.23 -1.51 -12.99
CA ASP A 89 8.20 -0.81 -12.13
C ASP A 89 8.02 -1.21 -10.65
N LEU A 90 8.25 -2.50 -10.36
CA LEU A 90 8.06 -3.04 -9.01
C LEU A 90 9.15 -2.53 -8.05
N PRO A 91 8.78 -1.86 -6.94
CA PRO A 91 9.73 -1.35 -5.94
C PRO A 91 10.17 -2.46 -4.96
N LEU A 92 10.44 -3.65 -5.49
CA LEU A 92 10.88 -4.81 -4.74
C LEU A 92 12.29 -5.16 -5.18
N ARG A 93 13.14 -5.49 -4.21
CA ARG A 93 14.44 -6.05 -4.53
C ARG A 93 14.22 -7.41 -5.19
N ASP A 94 14.87 -7.63 -6.32
CA ASP A 94 14.92 -8.95 -6.95
C ASP A 94 15.52 -9.95 -5.95
N PRO A 95 14.82 -11.06 -5.62
CA PRO A 95 15.34 -12.09 -4.72
C PRO A 95 16.64 -12.73 -5.22
N MET A 96 16.94 -12.68 -6.52
CA MET A 96 18.22 -13.13 -7.07
C MET A 96 19.36 -12.13 -6.84
N THR A 97 19.06 -10.89 -6.46
CA THR A 97 20.08 -9.90 -6.10
C THR A 97 20.64 -10.25 -4.72
N PRO A 98 21.94 -10.56 -4.59
CA PRO A 98 22.55 -10.85 -3.30
C PRO A 98 22.36 -9.68 -2.33
N PRO A 99 22.25 -9.92 -1.02
CA PRO A 99 22.00 -8.85 -0.06
C PRO A 99 23.17 -7.86 -0.10
N CYS A 100 22.95 -6.67 -0.67
CA CYS A 100 23.92 -5.58 -0.53
C CYS A 100 24.00 -5.20 0.95
N ARG A 101 25.11 -5.54 1.61
CA ARG A 101 25.42 -5.17 3.00
C ARG A 101 25.60 -3.66 3.22
N LEU A 102 25.56 -2.86 2.15
CA LEU A 102 25.83 -1.42 2.17
C LEU A 102 24.77 -0.57 1.44
N CYS A 103 23.50 -0.99 1.44
CA CYS A 103 22.42 -0.10 1.02
C CYS A 103 21.75 0.49 2.26
N SER A 104 22.12 1.73 2.62
CA SER A 104 21.23 2.57 3.43
C SER A 104 19.88 2.66 2.71
N PRO A 105 18.74 2.62 3.40
CA PRO A 105 17.47 2.92 2.76
C PRO A 105 17.58 4.33 2.17
N VAL A 106 17.38 4.46 0.87
CA VAL A 106 17.03 5.75 0.28
C VAL A 106 15.73 6.15 0.96
N ALA A 107 15.82 7.06 1.92
CA ALA A 107 14.67 7.79 2.41
C ALA A 107 14.02 8.45 1.20
N ALA A 108 12.72 8.23 1.02
CA ALA A 108 11.92 8.95 0.04
C ALA A 108 12.13 10.47 0.26
N GLY A 109 12.91 11.08 -0.63
CA GLY A 109 13.08 12.52 -0.70
C GLY A 109 11.78 13.20 -1.15
N PRO A 110 11.52 14.44 -0.71
CA PRO A 110 10.17 14.96 -0.58
C PRO A 110 9.61 15.46 -1.91
N ARG A 111 8.30 15.28 -2.12
CA ARG A 111 7.52 16.19 -2.97
C ARG A 111 6.42 16.83 -2.13
N GLY A 112 6.53 18.15 -1.99
CA GLY A 112 5.40 19.09 -2.04
C GLY A 112 4.39 19.08 -0.90
N ALA A 113 4.19 20.28 -0.35
CA ALA A 113 3.06 20.70 0.49
C ALA A 113 3.03 20.20 1.95
N ARG A 114 3.51 21.12 2.82
CA ARG A 114 3.36 21.12 4.27
C ARG A 114 1.88 21.07 4.68
N ARG A 115 1.54 20.16 5.59
CA ARG A 115 0.67 20.49 6.72
C ARG A 115 1.24 19.79 7.95
N GLN A 116 2.03 20.53 8.74
CA GLN A 116 2.48 20.04 10.03
C GLN A 116 1.25 19.95 10.94
N VAL A 117 0.86 18.73 11.32
CA VAL A 117 0.02 18.52 12.49
C VAL A 117 0.97 18.58 13.68
N GLN A 118 0.88 19.66 14.44
CA GLN A 118 1.61 19.83 15.70
C GLN A 118 1.10 18.77 16.69
N PRO A 119 1.97 17.94 17.30
CA PRO A 119 1.55 17.11 18.44
C PRO A 119 1.25 18.01 19.66
N PRO A 120 0.31 17.62 20.55
CA PRO A 120 -0.02 18.39 21.74
C PRO A 120 1.21 18.52 22.64
N GLN A 121 1.54 19.77 23.01
CA GLN A 121 2.59 20.08 23.97
C GLN A 121 2.22 19.47 25.33
N ALA A 122 3.08 18.60 25.85
CA ALA A 122 3.00 18.16 27.24
C ALA A 122 3.35 19.34 28.15
N GLY A 123 2.34 19.90 28.82
CA GLY A 123 2.53 20.91 29.86
C GLY A 123 3.31 20.31 31.04
N ASN A 124 4.50 20.86 31.30
CA ASN A 124 5.34 20.44 32.41
C ASN A 124 4.77 20.91 33.75
N ARG A 125 5.01 20.09 34.78
CA ARG A 125 4.48 20.16 36.14
C ARG A 125 5.05 21.34 36.93
N GLY A 126 4.25 21.82 37.89
CA GLY A 126 4.77 22.23 39.21
C GLY A 126 4.26 23.57 39.74
N SER A 127 3.38 23.51 40.74
CA SER A 127 3.52 24.31 41.96
C SER A 127 2.56 23.78 43.02
N VAL A 128 3.12 23.05 43.98
CA VAL A 128 2.57 22.87 45.32
C VAL A 128 2.46 24.26 45.95
N LEU A 129 1.28 24.64 46.43
CA LEU A 129 1.16 25.57 47.55
C LEU A 129 -0.02 25.10 48.43
N GLU A 130 0.36 24.67 49.62
CA GLU A 130 -0.55 24.47 50.74
C GLU A 130 -1.11 25.80 51.28
N ARG A 131 -2.29 25.69 51.90
CA ARG A 131 -2.84 26.44 53.07
C ARG A 131 -3.71 27.68 52.84
N PRO A 132 -4.58 28.03 53.82
CA PRO A 132 -4.78 27.42 55.15
C PRO A 132 -6.01 26.50 55.27
#